data_AF-A0A7X7UBR2-F1
#
_entry.id   AF-A0A7X7UBR2-F1
#
_cell.length_a   1.000
_cell.length_b   1.000
_cell.length_c   1.000
_cell.angle_alpha   90.00
_cell.angle_beta   90.00
_cell.angle_gamma   90.00
#
_symmetry.space_group_name_H-M   'P 1'
#
loop_
_entity.id
_entity.type
_entity.pdbx_description
1 polymer ?
#
loop_
_entity_poly.entity_id
_entity_poly.type
_entity_poly.pdbx_seq_one_letter_code
_entity_poly.pdbx_strand_id
1 'polypeptide(L)'
;MNFSDISVSHLAKSAVASSALVAVGVAFELAARYDPELREELSRWRNGEVFSMGILPKGPYISIRCANGEAQYLGLGMRDPDVAILFKNLDAAMLVFTGQIGTHTAAAEKRFIIRGNISESMKIARALSIVQAYVFPRFIVMKTYKKPPAVSAQRLWIKAKIYAGLTPALLTKIARRA
;
A
#
# COMPACT_ATOMS: atom_id res chain seq x y z
N MET A 1 24.65 16.03 -17.37
CA MET A 1 23.66 15.08 -16.83
C MET A 1 22.75 14.66 -18.00
N ASN A 2 22.87 13.43 -18.49
CA ASN A 2 22.22 12.99 -19.73
C ASN A 2 20.73 12.72 -19.54
N PHE A 3 19.90 13.15 -20.50
CA PHE A 3 18.44 12.91 -20.51
C PHE A 3 18.08 11.43 -20.46
N SER A 4 18.94 10.54 -20.98
CA SER A 4 18.78 9.09 -20.91
C SER A 4 18.83 8.55 -19.47
N ASP A 5 19.77 9.03 -18.66
CA ASP A 5 19.97 8.56 -17.27
C ASP A 5 18.81 8.98 -16.36
N ILE A 6 18.27 10.18 -16.61
CA ILE A 6 17.08 10.69 -15.91
C ILE A 6 15.86 9.82 -16.25
N SER A 7 15.71 9.41 -17.51
CA SER A 7 14.60 8.53 -17.93
C SER A 7 14.71 7.13 -17.31
N VAL A 8 15.88 6.51 -17.35
CA VAL A 8 16.11 5.16 -16.79
C VAL A 8 15.89 5.13 -15.28
N SER A 9 16.44 6.11 -14.56
CA SER A 9 16.25 6.21 -13.10
C SER A 9 14.78 6.44 -12.72
N HIS A 10 14.06 7.28 -13.48
CA HIS A 10 12.63 7.49 -13.30
C HIS A 10 11.82 6.21 -13.54
N LEU A 11 12.13 5.45 -14.59
CA LEU A 11 11.48 4.17 -14.89
C LEU A 11 11.72 3.13 -13.79
N ALA A 12 12.95 3.03 -13.27
CA ALA A 12 13.28 2.14 -12.18
C ALA A 12 12.50 2.49 -10.89
N LYS A 13 12.51 3.77 -10.49
CA LYS A 13 11.72 4.25 -9.35
C LYS A 13 10.22 3.98 -9.54
N SER A 14 9.71 4.22 -10.74
CA SER A 14 8.30 4.00 -11.08
C SER A 14 7.94 2.51 -10.97
N ALA A 15 8.82 1.61 -11.42
CA ALA A 15 8.63 0.16 -11.30
C ALA A 15 8.59 -0.27 -9.82
N VAL A 16 9.55 0.17 -9.00
CA VAL A 16 9.57 -0.12 -7.55
C VAL A 16 8.30 0.37 -6.87
N ALA A 17 7.90 1.62 -7.16
CA ALA A 17 6.71 2.20 -6.57
C ALA A 17 5.42 1.48 -7.02
N SER A 18 5.38 1.08 -8.29
CA SER A 18 4.32 0.21 -8.85
C SER A 18 4.22 -1.12 -8.14
N SER A 19 5.34 -1.76 -7.83
CA SER A 19 5.39 -3.04 -7.13
C SER A 19 4.96 -2.89 -5.68
N ALA A 20 5.39 -1.82 -5.01
CA ALA A 20 4.98 -1.50 -3.64
C ALA A 20 3.46 -1.28 -3.55
N LEU A 21 2.87 -0.52 -4.47
CA LEU A 21 1.41 -0.34 -4.50
C LEU A 21 0.66 -1.65 -4.73
N VAL A 22 1.11 -2.49 -5.67
CA VAL A 22 0.50 -3.82 -5.87
C VAL A 22 0.62 -4.66 -4.59
N ALA A 23 1.75 -4.58 -3.89
CA ALA A 23 1.94 -5.26 -2.62
C ALA A 23 0.94 -4.80 -1.56
N VAL A 24 0.66 -3.51 -1.48
CA VAL A 24 -0.39 -2.99 -0.58
C VAL A 24 -1.75 -3.57 -0.96
N GLY A 25 -2.13 -3.55 -2.25
CA GLY A 25 -3.40 -4.09 -2.73
C GLY A 25 -3.60 -5.57 -2.39
N VAL A 26 -2.62 -6.41 -2.74
CA VAL A 26 -2.63 -7.85 -2.46
C VAL A 26 -2.63 -8.13 -0.96
N ALA A 27 -1.85 -7.36 -0.19
CA ALA A 27 -1.80 -7.52 1.26
C ALA A 27 -3.12 -7.15 1.93
N PHE A 28 -3.83 -6.12 1.46
CA PHE A 28 -5.16 -5.77 1.96
C PHE A 28 -6.14 -6.93 1.80
N GLU A 29 -6.23 -7.48 0.58
CA GLU A 29 -7.14 -8.57 0.26
C GLU A 29 -6.85 -9.83 1.10
N LEU A 30 -5.58 -10.26 1.15
CA LEU A 30 -5.19 -11.44 1.91
C LEU A 30 -5.27 -11.22 3.42
N ALA A 31 -4.87 -10.05 3.93
CA ALA A 31 -4.96 -9.76 5.36
C ALA A 31 -6.42 -9.69 5.82
N ALA A 32 -7.35 -9.12 5.04
CA ALA A 32 -8.77 -9.08 5.42
C ALA A 32 -9.35 -10.50 5.59
N ARG A 33 -8.87 -11.45 4.78
CA ARG A 33 -9.28 -12.85 4.85
C ARG A 33 -8.75 -13.61 6.07
N TYR A 34 -7.60 -13.24 6.63
CA TYR A 34 -6.93 -14.05 7.64
C TYR A 34 -6.61 -13.34 8.96
N ASP A 35 -6.55 -12.01 8.96
CA ASP A 35 -6.32 -11.18 10.14
C ASP A 35 -7.69 -10.71 10.69
N PRO A 36 -8.10 -11.16 11.90
CA PRO A 36 -9.37 -10.76 12.48
C PRO A 36 -9.42 -9.28 12.88
N GLU A 37 -8.29 -8.67 13.23
CA GLU A 37 -8.20 -7.25 13.59
C GLU A 37 -8.51 -6.38 12.38
N LEU A 38 -7.95 -6.71 11.20
CA LEU A 38 -8.26 -6.01 9.97
C LEU A 38 -9.73 -6.24 9.56
N ARG A 39 -10.24 -7.47 9.67
CA ARG A 39 -11.64 -7.76 9.34
C ARG A 39 -12.61 -6.96 10.21
N GLU A 40 -12.33 -6.85 11.50
CA GLU A 40 -13.14 -6.06 12.43
C GLU A 40 -13.07 -4.56 12.11
N GLU A 41 -11.90 -4.03 11.74
CA GLU A 41 -11.82 -2.63 11.31
C GLU A 41 -12.63 -2.40 10.03
N LEU A 42 -12.51 -3.29 9.03
CA LEU A 42 -13.21 -3.17 7.74
C LEU A 42 -14.72 -3.41 7.84
N SER A 43 -15.21 -4.15 8.84
CA SER A 43 -16.66 -4.36 9.04
C SER A 43 -17.40 -3.08 9.45
N ARG A 44 -16.66 -2.07 9.95
CA ARG A 44 -17.17 -0.75 10.36
C ARG A 44 -17.17 0.28 9.22
N TRP A 45 -16.74 -0.13 8.02
CA TRP A 45 -16.72 0.72 6.85
C TRP A 45 -18.08 0.71 6.16
N ARG A 46 -18.34 1.70 5.31
CA ARG A 46 -19.56 1.66 4.48
C ARG A 46 -19.42 0.51 3.48
N ASN A 47 -20.49 -0.22 3.24
CA ASN A 47 -20.46 -1.31 2.28
C ASN A 47 -20.18 -0.80 0.87
N GLY A 48 -19.14 -1.36 0.25
CA GLY A 48 -18.71 -0.99 -1.10
C GLY A 48 -17.77 0.22 -1.15
N GLU A 49 -17.30 0.72 -0.01
CA GLU A 49 -16.37 1.86 0.06
C GLU A 49 -15.06 1.55 -0.68
N VAL A 50 -14.63 2.47 -1.53
CA VAL A 50 -13.45 2.34 -2.38
C VAL A 50 -12.32 3.22 -1.87
N PHE A 51 -11.22 2.55 -1.51
CA PHE A 51 -9.95 3.17 -1.18
C PHE A 51 -9.00 3.17 -2.38
N SER A 52 -8.42 4.31 -2.73
CA SER A 52 -7.34 4.40 -3.71
C SER A 52 -6.01 4.84 -3.08
N MET A 53 -4.90 4.28 -3.58
CA MET A 53 -3.56 4.76 -3.25
C MET A 53 -2.76 4.97 -4.53
N GLY A 54 -1.99 6.05 -4.62
CA GLY A 54 -1.06 6.20 -5.73
C GLY A 54 -0.20 7.44 -5.68
N ILE A 55 0.36 7.79 -6.84
CA ILE A 55 1.44 8.77 -6.97
C ILE A 55 1.07 9.78 -8.04
N LEU A 56 1.07 11.06 -7.70
CA LEU A 56 0.81 12.14 -8.63
C LEU A 56 2.02 12.41 -9.55
N PRO A 57 1.79 13.03 -10.73
CA PRO A 57 0.49 13.30 -11.33
C PRO A 57 -0.07 12.13 -12.16
N LYS A 58 0.80 11.25 -12.68
CA LYS A 58 0.44 10.24 -13.70
C LYS A 58 0.28 8.81 -13.16
N GLY A 59 0.35 8.61 -11.86
CA GLY A 59 0.38 7.28 -11.24
C GLY A 59 1.82 6.76 -11.05
N PRO A 60 1.96 5.49 -10.67
CA PRO A 60 0.93 4.45 -10.59
C PRO A 60 -0.14 4.67 -9.50
N TYR A 61 -1.30 4.04 -9.70
CA TYR A 61 -2.42 3.99 -8.75
C TYR A 61 -2.89 2.54 -8.55
N ILE A 62 -3.49 2.27 -7.40
CA ILE A 62 -4.25 1.06 -7.07
C ILE A 62 -5.59 1.47 -6.47
N SER A 63 -6.57 0.58 -6.57
CA SER A 63 -7.85 0.71 -5.87
C SER A 63 -8.23 -0.60 -5.17
N ILE A 64 -8.87 -0.48 -4.01
CA ILE A 64 -9.34 -1.59 -3.19
C ILE A 64 -10.79 -1.27 -2.82
N ARG A 65 -11.70 -2.24 -2.99
CA ARG A 65 -13.08 -2.13 -2.51
C ARG A 65 -13.22 -2.88 -1.19
N CYS A 66 -13.80 -2.25 -0.19
CA CYS A 66 -14.05 -2.85 1.11
C CYS A 66 -15.57 -3.04 1.32
N ALA A 67 -15.99 -4.22 1.76
CA ALA A 67 -17.38 -4.51 2.08
C ALA A 67 -17.48 -5.66 3.08
N ASN A 68 -18.34 -5.53 4.09
CA ASN A 68 -18.62 -6.59 5.08
C ASN A 68 -17.37 -7.22 5.73
N GLY A 69 -16.33 -6.42 6.01
CA GLY A 69 -15.07 -6.93 6.59
C GLY A 69 -14.11 -7.57 5.59
N GLU A 70 -14.47 -7.62 4.31
CA GLU A 70 -13.62 -8.11 3.22
C GLU A 70 -13.01 -6.95 2.43
N ALA A 71 -11.88 -7.21 1.79
CA ALA A 71 -11.21 -6.30 0.87
C ALA A 71 -10.97 -7.00 -0.46
N GLN A 72 -11.29 -6.32 -1.56
CA GLN A 72 -11.10 -6.78 -2.93
C GLN A 72 -10.14 -5.84 -3.66
N TYR A 73 -8.99 -6.34 -4.10
CA TYR A 73 -8.06 -5.58 -4.91
C TYR A 73 -8.59 -5.42 -6.35
N LEU A 74 -8.82 -4.18 -6.78
CA LEU A 74 -9.39 -3.86 -8.09
C LEU A 74 -8.32 -3.71 -9.20
N GLY A 75 -7.06 -4.00 -8.89
CA GLY A 75 -5.95 -3.85 -9.80
C GLY A 75 -5.38 -2.42 -9.87
N LEU A 76 -4.64 -2.18 -10.94
CA LEU A 76 -4.03 -0.88 -11.21
C LEU A 76 -5.07 0.12 -11.72
N GLY A 77 -4.84 1.38 -11.37
CA GLY A 77 -5.69 2.49 -11.74
C GLY A 77 -6.50 3.01 -10.55
N MET A 78 -6.97 4.24 -10.71
CA MET A 78 -7.87 4.89 -9.77
C MET A 78 -9.31 4.57 -10.19
N ARG A 79 -10.11 4.05 -9.25
CA ARG A 79 -11.53 3.75 -9.42
C ARG A 79 -12.28 4.60 -8.42
N ASP A 80 -13.05 5.58 -8.91
CA ASP A 80 -13.82 6.59 -8.16
C ASP A 80 -13.79 6.43 -6.64
N PRO A 81 -12.73 6.93 -5.98
CA PRO A 81 -12.49 6.61 -4.58
C PRO A 81 -13.30 7.52 -3.67
N ASP A 82 -13.92 6.92 -2.67
CA ASP A 82 -14.47 7.64 -1.51
C ASP A 82 -13.34 8.32 -0.74
N VAL A 83 -12.21 7.61 -0.62
CA VAL A 83 -11.00 8.10 0.05
C VAL A 83 -9.75 7.68 -0.72
N ALA A 84 -8.79 8.61 -0.84
CA ALA A 84 -7.54 8.37 -1.56
C ALA A 84 -6.31 8.91 -0.82
N ILE A 85 -5.23 8.13 -0.83
CA ILE A 85 -3.90 8.57 -0.39
C ILE A 85 -3.01 8.76 -1.62
N LEU A 86 -2.61 10.00 -1.86
CA LEU A 86 -1.89 10.40 -3.07
C LEU A 86 -0.54 11.01 -2.71
N PHE A 87 0.55 10.30 -3.00
CA PHE A 87 1.89 10.87 -2.88
C PHE A 87 2.08 11.99 -3.90
N LYS A 88 2.67 13.11 -3.48
CA LYS A 88 2.81 14.32 -4.32
C LYS A 88 3.68 14.11 -5.56
N ASN A 89 4.66 13.22 -5.46
CA ASN A 89 5.55 12.84 -6.55
C ASN A 89 6.21 11.49 -6.24
N LEU A 90 6.94 10.97 -7.23
CA LEU A 90 7.60 9.69 -7.14
C LEU A 90 8.69 9.65 -6.06
N ASP A 91 9.48 10.72 -5.91
CA ASP A 91 10.55 10.76 -4.91
C ASP A 91 10.01 10.71 -3.47
N ALA A 92 8.91 11.42 -3.21
CA ALA A 92 8.20 11.39 -1.94
C ALA A 92 7.67 9.98 -1.61
N ALA A 93 7.15 9.27 -2.60
CA ALA A 93 6.69 7.89 -2.45
C ALA A 93 7.86 6.93 -2.18
N MET A 94 8.98 7.10 -2.89
CA MET A 94 10.16 6.25 -2.75
C MET A 94 10.73 6.30 -1.33
N LEU A 95 10.74 7.46 -0.67
CA LEU A 95 11.20 7.57 0.72
C LEU A 95 10.42 6.64 1.66
N VAL A 96 9.11 6.50 1.46
CA VAL A 96 8.26 5.62 2.27
C VAL A 96 8.39 4.16 1.84
N PHE A 97 8.30 3.89 0.54
CA PHE A 97 8.30 2.52 0.02
C PHE A 97 9.64 1.81 0.20
N THR A 98 10.75 2.55 0.22
CA THR A 98 12.08 2.01 0.52
C THR A 98 12.41 2.00 2.02
N GLY A 99 11.50 2.47 2.88
CA GLY A 99 11.72 2.49 4.33
C GLY A 99 12.78 3.50 4.78
N GLN A 100 13.02 4.56 4.01
CA GLN A 100 13.90 5.65 4.43
C GLN A 100 13.25 6.48 5.54
N ILE A 101 11.94 6.72 5.43
CA ILE A 101 11.12 7.40 6.44
C ILE A 101 9.83 6.61 6.71
N GLY A 102 9.22 6.84 7.87
CA GLY A 102 7.90 6.31 8.18
C GLY A 102 6.75 7.09 7.58
N THR A 103 5.57 6.47 7.55
CA THR A 103 4.33 7.13 7.10
C THR A 103 3.93 8.30 7.98
N HIS A 104 4.22 8.24 9.28
CA HIS A 104 4.00 9.35 10.22
C HIS A 104 4.86 10.57 9.85
N THR A 105 6.15 10.36 9.56
CA THR A 105 7.06 11.41 9.08
C THR A 105 6.62 11.96 7.73
N ALA A 106 6.23 11.08 6.80
CA ALA A 106 5.72 11.48 5.50
C ALA A 106 4.43 12.33 5.61
N ALA A 107 3.56 12.02 6.57
CA ALA A 107 2.37 12.82 6.85
C ALA A 107 2.74 14.20 7.42
N ALA A 108 3.62 14.26 8.43
CA ALA A 108 4.08 15.50 9.05
C ALA A 108 4.76 16.45 8.05
N GLU A 109 5.56 15.90 7.14
CA GLU A 109 6.23 16.64 6.07
C GLU A 109 5.36 16.85 4.83
N LYS A 110 4.05 16.55 4.91
CA LYS A 110 3.07 16.75 3.83
C LYS A 110 3.51 16.12 2.50
N ARG A 111 4.11 14.92 2.53
CA ARG A 111 4.62 14.21 1.34
C ARG A 111 3.53 13.50 0.53
N PHE A 112 2.38 13.26 1.15
CA PHE A 112 1.17 12.80 0.49
C PHE A 112 -0.03 13.62 0.93
N ILE A 113 -1.11 13.50 0.17
CA ILE A 113 -2.39 14.16 0.39
C ILE A 113 -3.40 13.06 0.65
N ILE A 114 -4.31 13.30 1.60
CA ILE A 114 -5.48 12.45 1.80
C ILE A 114 -6.68 13.20 1.23
N ARG A 115 -7.38 12.59 0.28
CA ARG A 115 -8.66 13.06 -0.25
C ARG A 115 -9.76 12.23 0.40
N GLY A 116 -10.78 12.86 0.96
CA GLY A 116 -11.84 12.22 1.73
C GLY A 116 -12.16 13.05 2.98
N ASN A 117 -13.12 12.62 3.78
CA ASN A 117 -13.41 13.28 5.05
C ASN A 117 -12.43 12.83 6.17
N ILE A 118 -12.43 13.53 7.30
CA ILE A 118 -11.53 13.24 8.43
C ILE A 118 -11.79 11.83 8.99
N SER A 119 -13.06 11.42 9.09
CA SER A 119 -13.45 10.12 9.63
C SER A 119 -12.97 8.96 8.76
N GLU A 120 -13.11 9.08 7.43
CA GLU A 120 -12.60 8.12 6.43
C GLU A 120 -11.08 8.02 6.50
N SER A 121 -10.40 9.17 6.59
CA SER A 121 -8.94 9.24 6.72
C SER A 121 -8.42 8.46 7.93
N MET A 122 -9.10 8.58 9.08
CA MET A 122 -8.71 7.86 10.30
C MET A 122 -8.91 6.35 10.20
N LYS A 123 -10.02 5.89 9.62
CA LYS A 123 -10.28 4.47 9.37
C LYS A 123 -9.23 3.85 8.46
N ILE A 124 -8.89 4.54 7.38
CA ILE A 124 -7.85 4.13 6.42
C ILE A 124 -6.49 4.05 7.11
N ALA A 125 -6.15 5.02 7.96
CA ALA A 125 -4.88 5.02 8.68
C ALA A 125 -4.75 3.79 9.60
N ARG A 126 -5.83 3.38 10.28
CA ARG A 126 -5.85 2.16 11.10
C ARG A 126 -5.69 0.89 10.26
N ALA A 127 -6.48 0.74 9.20
CA ALA A 127 -6.39 -0.41 8.31
C ALA A 127 -4.99 -0.52 7.68
N LEU A 128 -4.41 0.59 7.22
CA LEU A 128 -3.04 0.63 6.71
C LEU A 128 -2.01 0.26 7.77
N SER A 129 -2.16 0.71 9.01
CA SER A 129 -1.22 0.36 10.09
C SER A 129 -1.10 -1.16 10.27
N ILE A 130 -2.23 -1.87 10.18
CA ILE A 130 -2.30 -3.34 10.24
C ILE A 130 -1.66 -3.95 8.98
N VAL A 131 -2.08 -3.50 7.79
CA VAL A 131 -1.58 -4.04 6.51
C VAL A 131 -0.07 -3.84 6.33
N GLN A 132 0.46 -2.70 6.76
CA GLN A 132 1.88 -2.37 6.64
C GLN A 132 2.80 -3.34 7.39
N ALA A 133 2.33 -3.97 8.48
CA ALA A 133 3.07 -5.01 9.18
C ALA A 133 3.36 -6.24 8.31
N TYR A 134 2.48 -6.50 7.33
CA TYR A 134 2.59 -7.62 6.39
C TYR A 134 3.42 -7.26 5.16
N VAL A 135 3.23 -6.05 4.62
CA VAL A 135 3.92 -5.58 3.40
C VAL A 135 5.40 -5.33 3.66
N PHE A 136 5.72 -4.68 4.79
CA PHE A 136 7.11 -4.29 5.03
C PHE A 136 7.97 -5.50 5.46
N PRO A 137 9.15 -5.66 4.83
CA PRO A 137 10.17 -6.57 5.31
C PRO A 137 10.56 -6.26 6.76
N ARG A 138 11.03 -7.27 7.48
CA ARG A 138 11.39 -7.14 8.90
C ARG A 138 12.38 -5.99 9.16
N PHE A 139 13.33 -5.77 8.25
CA PHE A 139 14.30 -4.67 8.37
C PHE A 139 13.64 -3.27 8.33
N ILE A 140 12.65 -3.06 7.45
CA ILE A 140 11.92 -1.78 7.36
C ILE A 140 11.04 -1.58 8.59
N VAL A 141 10.36 -2.65 9.03
CA VAL A 141 9.51 -2.60 10.24
C VAL A 141 10.33 -2.20 11.46
N MET A 142 11.51 -2.79 11.66
CA MET A 142 12.37 -2.48 12.81
C MET A 142 12.91 -1.04 12.80
N LYS A 143 13.10 -0.44 11.61
CA LYS A 143 13.54 0.95 11.47
C LYS A 143 12.40 1.95 11.65
N THR A 144 11.19 1.59 11.22
CA THR A 144 10.07 2.53 11.08
C THR A 144 9.11 2.52 12.27
N TYR A 145 8.99 1.39 12.97
CA TYR A 145 8.06 1.24 14.08
C TYR A 145 8.76 1.38 15.43
N LYS A 146 8.21 2.22 16.31
CA LYS A 146 8.69 2.40 17.68
C LYS A 146 8.54 1.12 18.54
N LYS A 147 7.52 0.31 18.25
CA LYS A 147 7.35 -1.05 18.78
C LYS A 147 6.84 -1.95 17.65
N PRO A 148 7.61 -2.93 17.17
CA PRO A 148 7.13 -3.83 16.13
C PRO A 148 5.98 -4.68 16.68
N PRO A 149 4.94 -4.97 15.87
CA PRO A 149 3.84 -5.83 16.31
C PRO A 149 4.37 -7.22 16.67
N ALA A 150 3.85 -7.81 17.76
CA ALA A 150 4.20 -9.17 18.15
C ALA A 150 3.86 -10.14 17.00
N VAL A 151 4.85 -10.95 16.62
CA VAL A 151 4.72 -11.89 15.50
C VAL A 151 4.20 -13.22 16.04
N SER A 152 2.89 -13.42 15.98
CA SER A 152 2.31 -14.74 16.24
C SER A 152 2.55 -15.68 15.05
N ALA A 153 2.50 -16.99 15.28
CA ALA A 153 2.63 -18.00 14.21
C ALA A 153 1.59 -17.78 13.09
N GLN A 154 0.37 -17.36 13.45
CA GLN A 154 -0.66 -16.98 12.49
C GLN A 154 -0.24 -15.79 11.62
N ARG A 155 0.29 -14.71 12.22
CA ARG A 155 0.76 -13.54 11.47
C ARG A 155 1.91 -13.88 10.54
N LEU A 156 2.81 -14.77 10.94
CA LEU A 156 3.90 -15.26 10.08
C LEU A 156 3.36 -16.04 8.88
N TRP A 157 2.34 -16.89 9.08
CA TRP A 157 1.67 -17.62 8.01
C TRP A 157 0.97 -16.70 7.01
N ILE A 158 0.25 -15.69 7.49
CA ILE A 158 -0.39 -14.67 6.64
C ILE A 158 0.66 -13.94 5.82
N LYS A 159 1.75 -13.53 6.47
CA LYS A 159 2.89 -12.89 5.82
C LYS A 159 3.45 -13.78 4.71
N ALA A 160 3.70 -15.06 4.98
CA ALA A 160 4.19 -16.02 3.98
C ALA A 160 3.24 -16.13 2.77
N LYS A 161 1.92 -16.21 3.00
CA LYS A 161 0.92 -16.21 1.92
C LYS A 161 0.93 -14.93 1.09
N ILE A 162 1.11 -13.77 1.73
CA ILE A 162 1.21 -12.48 1.03
C ILE A 162 2.45 -12.46 0.13
N TYR A 163 3.63 -12.89 0.64
CA TYR A 163 4.83 -12.99 -0.19
C TYR A 163 4.67 -14.00 -1.34
N ALA A 164 3.97 -15.12 -1.13
CA ALA A 164 3.66 -16.09 -2.17
C ALA A 164 2.63 -15.60 -3.20
N GLY A 165 1.68 -14.75 -2.81
CA GLY A 165 0.74 -14.11 -3.73
C GLY A 165 1.36 -12.94 -4.51
N LEU A 166 2.40 -12.32 -3.94
CA LEU A 166 3.15 -11.25 -4.58
C LEU A 166 4.01 -11.73 -5.75
N THR A 167 4.61 -12.90 -5.67
CA THR A 167 5.46 -13.44 -6.74
C THR A 167 4.73 -13.52 -8.10
N PRO A 168 3.54 -14.12 -8.25
CA PRO A 168 2.83 -14.14 -9.53
C PRO A 168 2.25 -12.76 -9.92
N ALA A 169 1.80 -11.94 -8.96
CA ALA A 169 1.26 -10.61 -9.25
C ALA A 169 2.33 -9.62 -9.75
N LEU A 170 3.57 -9.77 -9.30
CA LEU A 170 4.72 -9.01 -9.80
C LEU A 170 5.21 -9.56 -11.15
N LEU A 171 5.24 -10.88 -11.33
CA LEU A 171 5.65 -11.53 -12.58
C LEU A 171 4.70 -11.23 -13.75
N THR A 172 3.38 -11.27 -13.53
CA THR A 172 2.37 -10.90 -14.55
C THR A 172 2.45 -9.43 -14.97
N LYS A 173 3.01 -8.56 -14.13
CA LYS A 173 3.31 -7.16 -14.46
C LYS A 173 4.54 -7.01 -15.36
N ILE A 174 5.55 -7.86 -15.19
CA ILE A 174 6.76 -7.89 -16.03
C ILE A 174 6.43 -8.46 -17.41
N ALA A 175 5.64 -9.54 -17.46
CA ALA A 175 5.27 -10.22 -18.71
C ALA A 175 4.33 -9.41 -19.63
N ARG A 176 3.63 -8.40 -19.12
CA ARG A 176 2.81 -7.48 -19.94
C ARG A 176 3.57 -6.24 -20.45
N ARG A 177 4.88 -6.13 -20.15
CA ARG A 177 5.76 -5.05 -20.61
C ARG A 177 6.92 -5.54 -21.49
N ALA A 178 7.00 -6.84 -21.78
CA ALA A 178 7.85 -7.43 -22.82
C ALA A 178 7.02 -7.68 -24.07
#